data_AF-A0A7W1A2K7-F1
#
_entry.id   AF-A0A7W1A2K7-F1
#
_cell.length_a   1.000
_cell.length_b   1.000
_cell.length_c   1.000
_cell.angle_alpha   90.00
_cell.angle_beta   90.00
_cell.angle_gamma   90.00
#
_symmetry.space_group_name_H-M   'P 1'
#
loop_
_entity.id
_entity.type
_entity.pdbx_description
1 polymer ?
#
loop_
_entity_poly.entity_id
_entity_poly.type
_entity_poly.pdbx_seq_one_letter_code
_entity_poly.pdbx_strand_id
1 'polypeptide(L)'
;MTTRKTKNPAAKKPVAKNPPAKKPPAKKPAAKKQAQLTPAQIVDGLVAEYRKSSDPQLVAALAALPALRDEDDLAWEDDAYFAGVAYPYLALVQVSAERRLRPAIKLLLDRAPFGDPRDMMRGLRGSLEAIVEGDTERLADACMAAIATKRDGTILWAAHQLAALDDPRALEVFEKLRHSEHERIREVAELGIAHLVPDNN
;
A
#
# COMPACT_ATOMS: atom_id res chain seq x y z
N MET A 1 -44.27 83.08 61.58
CA MET A 1 -43.82 82.26 62.72
C MET A 1 -42.45 81.67 62.41
N THR A 2 -41.44 82.18 63.12
CA THR A 2 -40.34 81.44 63.76
C THR A 2 -39.44 80.52 62.90
N THR A 3 -38.39 81.13 62.36
CA THR A 3 -36.95 80.81 62.49
C THR A 3 -36.47 79.39 62.87
N ARG A 4 -35.50 78.95 62.04
CA ARG A 4 -34.07 78.64 62.35
C ARG A 4 -33.61 77.22 62.72
N LYS A 5 -32.53 76.86 62.00
CA LYS A 5 -31.26 76.21 62.40
C LYS A 5 -31.39 74.73 62.75
N THR A 6 -30.48 73.82 62.46
CA THR A 6 -29.03 73.76 62.10
C THR A 6 -28.81 72.26 61.77
N LYS A 7 -27.83 71.77 61.00
CA LYS A 7 -26.39 71.69 61.27
C LYS A 7 -25.85 70.69 60.22
N ASN A 8 -24.73 71.00 59.60
CA ASN A 8 -23.96 70.12 58.70
C ASN A 8 -22.93 69.31 59.54
N PRO A 9 -22.08 68.45 58.95
CA PRO A 9 -22.32 67.17 58.27
C PRO A 9 -21.52 66.00 58.92
N ALA A 10 -21.73 64.75 58.46
CA ALA A 10 -20.71 63.70 58.58
C ALA A 10 -20.80 62.69 57.43
N ALA A 11 -19.63 62.30 56.94
CA ALA A 11 -19.34 61.56 55.72
C ALA A 11 -19.93 60.15 55.63
N LYS A 12 -20.32 59.74 54.41
CA LYS A 12 -20.42 58.32 54.01
C LYS A 12 -19.78 58.12 52.63
N LYS A 13 -18.88 57.13 52.57
CA LYS A 13 -18.11 56.65 51.40
C LYS A 13 -19.03 56.23 50.25
N PRO A 14 -18.64 56.43 48.97
CA PRO A 14 -19.32 55.79 47.85
C PRO A 14 -18.81 54.36 47.62
N VAL A 15 -19.77 53.47 47.39
CA VAL A 15 -19.63 52.03 47.12
C VAL A 15 -19.26 51.80 45.66
N ALA A 16 -18.26 50.93 45.43
CA ALA A 16 -17.85 50.47 44.10
C ALA A 16 -18.93 49.60 43.44
N LYS A 17 -19.26 49.89 42.18
CA LYS A 17 -20.19 49.13 41.34
C LYS A 17 -19.44 47.96 40.69
N ASN A 18 -19.83 46.72 41.00
CA ASN A 18 -19.43 45.55 40.23
C ASN A 18 -20.30 45.41 38.96
N PRO A 19 -19.72 45.12 37.79
CA PRO A 19 -20.49 44.82 36.57
C PRO A 19 -21.07 43.39 36.57
N PRO A 20 -22.19 43.13 35.85
CA PRO A 20 -22.90 41.86 35.88
C PRO A 20 -22.17 40.73 35.14
N ALA A 21 -22.29 39.52 35.68
CA ALA A 21 -21.71 38.28 35.19
C ALA A 21 -22.20 37.89 33.78
N LYS A 22 -21.26 37.65 32.86
CA LYS A 22 -21.51 36.99 31.57
C LYS A 22 -21.73 35.50 31.80
N LYS A 23 -22.89 34.96 31.36
CA LYS A 23 -23.12 33.52 31.22
C LYS A 23 -22.07 32.93 30.28
N PRO A 24 -21.42 31.79 30.60
CA PRO A 24 -20.56 31.11 29.66
C PRO A 24 -21.40 30.52 28.51
N PRO A 25 -20.94 30.60 27.25
CA PRO A 25 -21.62 29.97 26.13
C PRO A 25 -21.58 28.45 26.27
N ALA A 26 -22.71 27.81 25.98
CA ALA A 26 -22.84 26.36 25.91
C ALA A 26 -21.80 25.78 24.95
N LYS A 27 -20.92 24.90 25.46
CA LYS A 27 -20.03 24.09 24.62
C LYS A 27 -20.89 23.19 23.73
N LYS A 28 -20.95 23.53 22.44
CA LYS A 28 -21.34 22.59 21.38
C LYS A 28 -20.46 21.34 21.53
N PRO A 29 -21.01 20.10 21.52
CA PRO A 29 -20.17 18.92 21.51
C PRO A 29 -19.34 18.97 20.23
N ALA A 30 -18.01 18.97 20.37
CA ALA A 30 -17.12 18.76 19.25
C ALA A 30 -17.46 17.38 18.67
N ALA A 31 -17.97 17.37 17.44
CA ALA A 31 -18.10 16.15 16.66
C ALA A 31 -16.72 15.47 16.67
N LYS A 32 -16.64 14.26 17.23
CA LYS A 32 -15.43 13.44 17.15
C LYS A 32 -15.14 13.25 15.65
N LYS A 33 -14.16 13.97 15.13
CA LYS A 33 -13.55 13.72 13.83
C LYS A 33 -13.03 12.28 13.92
N GLN A 34 -13.79 11.32 13.37
CA GLN A 34 -13.32 9.94 13.27
C GLN A 34 -11.98 10.01 12.55
N ALA A 35 -10.92 9.55 13.21
CA ALA A 35 -9.60 9.52 12.60
C ALA A 35 -9.69 8.62 11.37
N GLN A 36 -9.48 9.20 10.18
CA GLN A 36 -9.36 8.43 8.96
C GLN A 36 -8.12 7.54 9.11
N LEU A 37 -8.27 6.24 8.89
CA LEU A 37 -7.16 5.29 8.91
C LEU A 37 -6.19 5.61 7.79
N THR A 38 -4.89 5.45 8.05
CA THR A 38 -3.87 5.55 7.01
C THR A 38 -3.93 4.32 6.09
N PRO A 39 -3.41 4.39 4.84
CA PRO A 39 -3.32 3.22 3.96
C PRO A 39 -2.66 2.00 4.63
N ALA A 40 -1.56 2.21 5.36
CA ALA A 40 -0.89 1.16 6.11
C ALA A 40 -1.80 0.50 7.16
N GLN A 41 -2.56 1.30 7.92
CA GLN A 41 -3.51 0.78 8.92
C GLN A 41 -4.65 -0.01 8.28
N ILE A 42 -5.09 0.38 7.07
CA ILE A 42 -6.11 -0.37 6.32
C ILE A 42 -5.55 -1.73 5.90
N VAL A 43 -4.35 -1.76 5.33
CA VAL A 43 -3.68 -3.01 4.92
C VAL A 43 -3.42 -3.91 6.13
N ASP A 44 -2.93 -3.37 7.25
CA ASP A 44 -2.72 -4.12 8.50
C ASP A 44 -4.02 -4.76 9.01
N GLY A 45 -5.14 -4.04 8.91
CA GLY A 45 -6.47 -4.55 9.22
C GLY A 45 -6.86 -5.73 8.32
N LEU A 46 -6.66 -5.61 7.00
CA LEU A 46 -6.93 -6.68 6.04
C LEU A 46 -6.03 -7.90 6.27
N VAL A 47 -4.74 -7.70 6.57
CA VAL A 47 -3.80 -8.77 6.93
C VAL A 47 -4.32 -9.53 8.15
N ALA A 48 -4.75 -8.81 9.20
CA ALA A 48 -5.30 -9.43 10.40
C ALA A 48 -6.57 -10.25 10.12
N GLU A 49 -7.44 -9.80 9.21
CA GLU A 49 -8.60 -10.57 8.78
C GLU A 49 -8.22 -11.81 7.96
N TYR A 50 -7.32 -11.66 6.98
CA TYR A 50 -6.87 -12.78 6.15
C TYR A 50 -6.13 -13.86 6.94
N ARG A 51 -5.40 -13.51 8.00
CA ARG A 51 -4.76 -14.49 8.90
C ARG A 51 -5.75 -15.46 9.55
N LYS A 52 -7.03 -15.10 9.67
CA LYS A 52 -8.10 -15.98 10.20
C LYS A 52 -8.58 -17.01 9.16
N SER A 53 -8.24 -16.81 7.88
CA SER A 53 -8.64 -17.69 6.79
C SER A 53 -7.71 -18.89 6.64
N SER A 54 -8.19 -19.97 6.04
CA SER A 54 -7.38 -21.12 5.64
C SER A 54 -6.59 -20.87 4.35
N ASP A 55 -5.57 -21.67 4.06
CA ASP A 55 -4.77 -21.53 2.82
C ASP A 55 -5.60 -21.62 1.55
N PRO A 56 -6.54 -22.58 1.40
CA PRO A 56 -7.41 -22.61 0.23
C PRO A 56 -8.27 -21.36 0.09
N GLN A 57 -8.72 -20.77 1.20
CA GLN A 57 -9.49 -19.52 1.17
C GLN A 57 -8.64 -18.32 0.76
N LEU A 58 -7.37 -18.25 1.19
CA LEU A 58 -6.45 -17.21 0.76
C LEU A 58 -6.13 -17.31 -0.73
N VAL A 59 -5.86 -18.52 -1.22
CA VAL A 59 -5.63 -18.78 -2.65
C VAL A 59 -6.88 -18.43 -3.46
N ALA A 60 -8.07 -18.79 -2.99
CA ALA A 60 -9.33 -18.43 -3.66
C ALA A 60 -9.60 -16.92 -3.65
N ALA A 61 -9.33 -16.23 -2.54
CA ALA A 61 -9.46 -14.78 -2.44
C ALA A 61 -8.52 -14.07 -3.40
N LEU A 62 -7.25 -14.49 -3.46
CA LEU A 62 -6.30 -13.96 -4.42
C LEU A 62 -6.75 -14.27 -5.85
N ALA A 63 -7.19 -15.49 -6.15
CA ALA A 63 -7.70 -15.86 -7.47
C ALA A 63 -8.92 -15.02 -7.91
N ALA A 64 -9.76 -14.60 -6.98
CA ALA A 64 -10.92 -13.77 -7.26
C ALA A 64 -10.59 -12.30 -7.53
N LEU A 65 -9.42 -11.81 -7.09
CA LEU A 65 -9.01 -10.44 -7.40
C LEU A 65 -8.74 -10.28 -8.89
N PRO A 66 -9.23 -9.18 -9.51
CA PRO A 66 -8.80 -8.81 -10.85
C PRO A 66 -7.31 -8.48 -10.84
N ALA A 67 -6.69 -8.50 -12.02
CA ALA A 67 -5.34 -7.95 -12.16
C ALA A 67 -5.33 -6.46 -11.80
N LEU A 68 -4.24 -6.00 -11.18
CA LEU A 68 -4.05 -4.59 -10.94
C LEU A 68 -3.96 -3.85 -12.28
N ARG A 69 -4.56 -2.66 -12.30
CA ARG A 69 -4.45 -1.70 -13.39
C ARG A 69 -3.02 -1.23 -13.53
N ASP A 70 -2.62 -0.98 -14.76
CA ASP A 70 -1.27 -0.52 -15.08
C ASP A 70 -1.03 0.89 -14.51
N GLU A 71 0.24 1.29 -14.40
CA GLU A 71 0.65 2.49 -13.66
C GLU A 71 -0.05 3.78 -14.10
N ASP A 72 -0.34 3.92 -15.39
CA ASP A 72 -0.94 5.12 -15.98
C ASP A 72 -2.49 5.15 -15.93
N ASP A 73 -3.13 4.15 -15.34
CA ASP A 73 -4.60 4.05 -15.28
C ASP A 73 -5.20 5.02 -14.25
N LEU A 74 -6.26 5.73 -14.62
CA LEU A 74 -6.96 6.68 -13.74
C LEU A 74 -7.63 6.02 -12.52
N ALA A 75 -7.80 4.69 -12.50
CA ALA A 75 -8.27 3.96 -11.34
C ALA A 75 -7.39 4.18 -10.10
N TRP A 76 -6.12 4.55 -10.28
CA TRP A 76 -5.21 4.91 -9.18
C TRP A 76 -5.57 6.23 -8.48
N GLU A 77 -6.58 6.95 -8.94
CA GLU A 77 -7.18 8.12 -8.28
C GLU A 77 -8.53 7.81 -7.60
N ASP A 78 -8.98 6.54 -7.63
CA ASP A 78 -10.27 6.11 -7.08
C ASP A 78 -10.09 5.32 -5.77
N ASP A 79 -10.58 5.90 -4.65
CA ASP A 79 -10.60 5.26 -3.33
C ASP A 79 -11.30 3.88 -3.34
N ALA A 80 -12.32 3.69 -4.19
CA ALA A 80 -13.03 2.42 -4.29
C ALA A 80 -12.15 1.32 -4.91
N TYR A 81 -11.28 1.68 -5.87
CA TYR A 81 -10.31 0.77 -6.45
C TYR A 81 -9.25 0.35 -5.42
N PHE A 82 -8.79 1.28 -4.59
CA PHE A 82 -7.89 0.95 -3.47
C PHE A 82 -8.53 -0.03 -2.50
N ALA A 83 -9.74 0.29 -2.02
CA ALA A 83 -10.44 -0.54 -1.05
C ALA A 83 -10.80 -1.93 -1.59
N GLY A 84 -11.20 -2.01 -2.86
CA GLY A 84 -11.71 -3.24 -3.47
C GLY A 84 -10.63 -4.14 -4.10
N VAL A 85 -9.49 -3.58 -4.52
CA VAL A 85 -8.48 -4.32 -5.29
C VAL A 85 -7.08 -4.13 -4.73
N ALA A 86 -6.61 -2.89 -4.65
CA ALA A 86 -5.19 -2.61 -4.38
C ALA A 86 -4.77 -3.02 -2.95
N TYR A 87 -5.53 -2.63 -1.92
CA TYR A 87 -5.23 -3.02 -0.53
C TYR A 87 -5.44 -4.52 -0.26
N PRO A 88 -6.52 -5.16 -0.76
CA PRO A 88 -6.64 -6.62 -0.69
C PRO A 88 -5.45 -7.35 -1.33
N TYR A 89 -4.94 -6.89 -2.48
CA TYR A 89 -3.77 -7.47 -3.11
C TYR A 89 -2.53 -7.37 -2.20
N LEU A 90 -2.22 -6.18 -1.67
CA LEU A 90 -1.07 -5.99 -0.76
C LEU A 90 -1.16 -6.87 0.48
N ALA A 91 -2.35 -6.94 1.10
CA ALA A 91 -2.56 -7.78 2.27
C ALA A 91 -2.37 -9.28 1.95
N LEU A 92 -2.84 -9.74 0.79
CA LEU A 92 -2.68 -11.13 0.35
C LEU A 92 -1.23 -11.46 -0.03
N VAL A 93 -0.47 -10.52 -0.60
CA VAL A 93 0.98 -10.65 -0.81
C VAL A 93 1.66 -10.96 0.52
N GLN A 94 1.41 -10.14 1.54
CA GLN A 94 2.03 -10.28 2.85
C GLN A 94 1.65 -11.61 3.53
N VAL A 95 0.35 -11.93 3.60
CA VAL A 95 -0.09 -13.17 4.25
C VAL A 95 0.40 -14.42 3.49
N SER A 96 0.48 -14.36 2.16
CA SER A 96 1.03 -15.47 1.36
C SER A 96 2.51 -15.71 1.68
N ALA A 97 3.29 -14.64 1.84
CA ALA A 97 4.69 -14.71 2.25
C ALA A 97 4.85 -15.28 3.66
N GLU A 98 4.11 -14.75 4.64
CA GLU A 98 4.14 -15.22 6.04
C GLU A 98 3.85 -16.72 6.15
N ARG A 99 2.93 -17.22 5.33
CA ARG A 99 2.48 -18.62 5.35
C ARG A 99 3.17 -19.52 4.32
N ARG A 100 4.10 -18.97 3.54
CA ARG A 100 4.85 -19.69 2.49
C ARG A 100 3.94 -20.38 1.47
N LEU A 101 2.91 -19.66 1.02
CA LEU A 101 1.88 -20.19 0.11
C LEU A 101 2.36 -20.27 -1.33
N ARG A 102 3.05 -21.36 -1.65
CA ARG A 102 3.58 -21.63 -3.00
C ARG A 102 2.54 -21.46 -4.13
N PRO A 103 1.27 -21.89 -4.00
CA PRO A 103 0.27 -21.66 -5.06
C PRO A 103 -0.01 -20.17 -5.35
N ALA A 104 0.31 -19.27 -4.42
CA ALA A 104 0.07 -17.84 -4.58
C ALA A 104 1.04 -17.18 -5.56
N ILE A 105 2.26 -17.71 -5.77
CA ILE A 105 3.31 -17.07 -6.61
C ILE A 105 2.76 -16.72 -7.99
N LYS A 106 2.17 -17.72 -8.68
CA LYS A 106 1.59 -17.50 -10.00
C LYS A 106 0.47 -16.45 -9.95
N LEU A 107 -0.41 -16.54 -8.97
CA LEU A 107 -1.55 -15.63 -8.85
C LEU A 107 -1.12 -14.19 -8.57
N LEU A 108 -0.06 -13.99 -7.76
CA LEU A 108 0.51 -12.68 -7.47
C LEU A 108 1.12 -12.06 -8.73
N LEU A 109 1.88 -12.83 -9.50
CA LEU A 109 2.47 -12.40 -10.76
C LEU A 109 1.41 -12.12 -11.84
N ASP A 110 0.39 -12.98 -11.96
CA ASP A 110 -0.73 -12.79 -12.91
C ASP A 110 -1.47 -11.46 -12.68
N ARG A 111 -1.39 -10.90 -11.47
CA ARG A 111 -2.08 -9.68 -11.05
C ARG A 111 -1.18 -8.44 -10.97
N ALA A 112 0.12 -8.59 -11.13
CA ALA A 112 1.08 -7.50 -10.99
C ALA A 112 0.92 -6.47 -12.13
N PRO A 113 0.82 -5.15 -11.87
CA PRO A 113 0.55 -4.14 -12.90
C PRO A 113 1.75 -3.98 -13.84
N PHE A 114 1.54 -3.45 -15.04
CA PHE A 114 2.65 -2.92 -15.84
C PHE A 114 3.10 -1.58 -15.23
N GLY A 115 4.31 -1.54 -14.68
CA GLY A 115 4.84 -0.43 -13.89
C GLY A 115 4.71 -0.62 -12.38
N ASP A 116 5.05 0.43 -11.61
CA ASP A 116 5.04 0.42 -10.14
C ASP A 116 4.14 1.53 -9.57
N PRO A 117 2.80 1.42 -9.76
CA PRO A 117 1.87 2.45 -9.33
C PRO A 117 2.02 2.76 -7.85
N ARG A 118 2.36 4.02 -7.57
CA ARG A 118 2.57 4.55 -6.21
C ARG A 118 3.54 3.68 -5.38
N ASP A 119 4.57 3.12 -6.02
CA ASP A 119 5.60 2.30 -5.37
C ASP A 119 5.08 1.02 -4.68
N MET A 120 3.88 0.56 -5.02
CA MET A 120 3.21 -0.55 -4.34
C MET A 120 3.87 -1.91 -4.55
N MET A 121 4.63 -2.08 -5.63
CA MET A 121 5.19 -3.35 -6.04
C MET A 121 6.60 -3.59 -5.49
N ARG A 122 7.23 -2.59 -4.85
CA ARG A 122 8.57 -2.69 -4.25
C ARG A 122 8.73 -3.90 -3.30
N GLY A 123 7.67 -4.25 -2.57
CA GLY A 123 7.67 -5.38 -1.64
C GLY A 123 7.44 -6.75 -2.28
N LEU A 124 7.05 -6.82 -3.55
CA LEU A 124 6.66 -8.08 -4.19
C LEU A 124 7.83 -9.06 -4.23
N ARG A 125 9.02 -8.61 -4.63
CA ARG A 125 10.23 -9.46 -4.70
C ARG A 125 10.50 -10.20 -3.39
N GLY A 126 10.66 -9.45 -2.31
CA GLY A 126 10.93 -10.04 -0.99
C GLY A 126 9.82 -10.98 -0.52
N SER A 127 8.57 -10.69 -0.90
CA SER A 127 7.43 -11.56 -0.60
C SER A 127 7.49 -12.88 -1.38
N LEU A 128 7.84 -12.84 -2.66
CA LEU A 128 8.01 -14.05 -3.48
C LEU A 128 9.15 -14.94 -2.97
N GLU A 129 10.28 -14.34 -2.61
CA GLU A 129 11.42 -15.03 -2.01
C GLU A 129 11.05 -15.66 -0.65
N ALA A 130 10.30 -14.93 0.18
CA ALA A 130 9.80 -15.45 1.45
C ALA A 130 8.85 -16.64 1.26
N ILE A 131 8.05 -16.67 0.18
CA ILE A 131 7.16 -17.81 -0.11
C ILE A 131 7.94 -19.11 -0.34
N VAL A 132 9.08 -19.03 -1.06
CA VAL A 132 9.85 -20.22 -1.43
C VAL A 132 10.88 -20.64 -0.37
N GLU A 133 11.12 -19.82 0.66
CA GLU A 133 12.07 -20.11 1.74
C GLU A 133 13.47 -20.48 1.22
N GLY A 134 13.99 -19.68 0.29
CA GLY A 134 15.31 -19.90 -0.29
C GLY A 134 15.39 -20.95 -1.40
N ASP A 135 14.28 -21.60 -1.76
CA ASP A 135 14.17 -22.44 -2.97
C ASP A 135 14.10 -21.56 -4.23
N THR A 136 15.25 -20.97 -4.58
CA THR A 136 15.41 -20.00 -5.67
C THR A 136 15.19 -20.63 -7.05
N GLU A 137 15.57 -21.90 -7.24
CA GLU A 137 15.33 -22.63 -8.49
C GLU A 137 13.83 -22.74 -8.80
N ARG A 138 13.02 -23.04 -7.78
CA ARG A 138 11.57 -23.11 -7.93
C ARG A 138 10.94 -21.75 -8.20
N LEU A 139 11.47 -20.68 -7.60
CA LEU A 139 11.00 -19.33 -7.90
C LEU A 139 11.36 -18.95 -9.34
N ALA A 140 12.55 -19.30 -9.80
CA ALA A 140 12.98 -19.09 -11.19
C ALA A 140 12.06 -19.85 -12.17
N ASP A 141 11.73 -21.11 -11.90
CA ASP A 141 10.77 -21.89 -12.70
C ASP A 141 9.41 -21.20 -12.81
N ALA A 142 8.91 -20.68 -11.69
CA ALA A 142 7.64 -19.95 -11.66
C ALA A 142 7.70 -18.64 -12.46
N CYS A 143 8.82 -17.91 -12.38
CA CYS A 143 9.02 -16.68 -13.15
C CYS A 143 9.13 -16.96 -14.65
N MET A 144 9.91 -17.97 -15.06
CA MET A 144 10.02 -18.37 -16.47
C MET A 144 8.66 -18.80 -17.04
N ALA A 145 7.84 -19.53 -16.26
CA ALA A 145 6.49 -19.88 -16.65
C ALA A 145 5.57 -18.64 -16.77
N ALA A 146 5.70 -17.65 -15.88
CA ALA A 146 4.93 -16.42 -15.91
C ALA A 146 5.31 -15.51 -17.10
N ILE A 147 6.58 -15.49 -17.50
CA ILE A 147 7.07 -14.75 -18.67
C ILE A 147 6.45 -15.29 -19.98
N ALA A 148 6.12 -16.57 -20.05
CA ALA A 148 5.46 -17.16 -21.21
C ALA A 148 3.99 -16.71 -21.40
N THR A 149 3.45 -15.88 -20.50
CA THR A 149 2.10 -15.31 -20.63
C THR A 149 2.09 -14.10 -21.59
N LYS A 150 0.90 -13.53 -21.84
CA LYS A 150 0.72 -12.37 -22.74
C LYS A 150 0.53 -11.04 -22.02
N ARG A 151 0.51 -11.02 -20.68
CA ARG A 151 0.17 -9.81 -19.93
C ARG A 151 1.45 -9.10 -19.51
N ASP A 152 1.63 -7.86 -19.96
CA ASP A 152 2.90 -7.14 -19.83
C ASP A 152 3.33 -6.95 -18.38
N GLY A 153 2.40 -6.61 -17.47
CA GLY A 153 2.71 -6.51 -16.05
C GLY A 153 3.21 -7.82 -15.44
N THR A 154 2.64 -8.95 -15.85
CA THR A 154 3.10 -10.28 -15.41
C THR A 154 4.50 -10.57 -15.92
N ILE A 155 4.77 -10.28 -17.19
CA ILE A 155 6.09 -10.46 -17.80
C ILE A 155 7.12 -9.56 -17.09
N LEU A 156 6.80 -8.28 -16.90
CA LEU A 156 7.69 -7.30 -16.28
C LEU A 156 8.12 -7.73 -14.88
N TRP A 157 7.18 -8.04 -14.00
CA TRP A 157 7.49 -8.38 -12.61
C TRP A 157 8.14 -9.76 -12.46
N ALA A 158 7.79 -10.72 -13.32
CA ALA A 158 8.49 -12.00 -13.37
C ALA A 158 9.93 -11.85 -13.88
N ALA A 159 10.17 -11.00 -14.89
CA ALA A 159 11.50 -10.70 -15.39
C ALA A 159 12.35 -9.97 -14.33
N HIS A 160 11.79 -9.02 -13.59
CA HIS A 160 12.49 -8.35 -12.49
C HIS A 160 12.93 -9.34 -11.40
N GLN A 161 12.04 -10.25 -11.00
CA GLN A 161 12.39 -11.27 -10.02
C GLN A 161 13.47 -12.20 -10.57
N LEU A 162 13.33 -12.67 -11.81
CA LEU A 162 14.26 -13.60 -12.44
C LEU A 162 15.66 -12.98 -12.60
N ALA A 163 15.74 -11.70 -12.97
CA ALA A 163 17.01 -10.97 -13.14
C ALA A 163 17.76 -10.79 -11.82
N ALA A 164 17.06 -10.94 -10.70
CA ALA A 164 17.63 -10.83 -9.37
C ALA A 164 17.96 -12.20 -8.72
N LEU A 165 17.53 -13.30 -9.34
CA LEU A 165 17.88 -14.66 -8.94
C LEU A 165 19.18 -15.15 -9.57
N ASP A 166 19.66 -14.46 -10.61
CA ASP A 166 20.86 -14.81 -11.37
C ASP A 166 20.87 -16.29 -11.83
N ASP A 167 19.69 -16.82 -12.18
CA ASP A 167 19.56 -18.19 -12.65
C ASP A 167 20.11 -18.32 -14.09
N PRO A 168 21.15 -19.13 -14.35
CA PRO A 168 21.78 -19.22 -15.66
C PRO A 168 20.83 -19.74 -16.75
N ARG A 169 19.75 -20.46 -16.39
CA ARG A 169 18.74 -20.95 -17.34
C ARG A 169 17.91 -19.80 -17.92
N ALA A 170 17.91 -18.63 -17.28
CA ALA A 170 17.15 -17.46 -17.71
C ALA A 170 17.75 -16.74 -18.92
N LEU A 171 18.99 -17.05 -19.32
CA LEU A 171 19.66 -16.33 -20.42
C LEU A 171 18.83 -16.35 -21.71
N GLU A 172 18.33 -17.52 -22.13
CA GLU A 172 17.48 -17.62 -23.32
C GLU A 172 16.16 -16.86 -23.20
N VAL A 173 15.66 -16.68 -21.97
CA VAL A 173 14.44 -15.93 -21.70
C VAL A 173 14.71 -14.43 -21.87
N PHE A 174 15.79 -13.92 -21.29
CA PHE A 174 16.16 -12.51 -21.46
C PHE A 174 16.54 -12.16 -22.90
N GLU A 175 17.24 -13.05 -23.60
CA GLU A 175 17.55 -12.93 -25.03
C GLU A 175 16.29 -12.78 -25.90
N LYS A 176 15.16 -13.36 -25.49
CA LYS A 176 13.86 -13.13 -26.16
C LYS A 176 13.25 -11.80 -25.73
N LEU A 177 13.27 -11.50 -24.42
CA LEU A 177 12.64 -10.30 -23.87
C LEU A 177 13.31 -8.98 -24.28
N ARG A 178 14.62 -8.99 -24.61
CA ARG A 178 15.30 -7.79 -25.14
C ARG A 178 14.71 -7.29 -26.46
N HIS A 179 13.92 -8.12 -27.15
CA HIS A 179 13.20 -7.77 -28.37
C HIS A 179 11.72 -7.42 -28.12
N SER A 180 11.31 -7.25 -26.85
CA SER A 180 9.97 -6.82 -26.49
C SER A 180 9.67 -5.43 -27.07
N GLU A 181 8.41 -5.18 -27.45
CA GLU A 181 7.94 -3.85 -27.85
C GLU A 181 7.97 -2.86 -26.67
N HIS A 182 7.88 -3.37 -25.44
CA HIS A 182 7.87 -2.56 -24.22
C HIS A 182 9.30 -2.28 -23.71
N GLU A 183 9.67 -1.01 -23.67
CA GLU A 183 10.98 -0.53 -23.24
C GLU A 183 11.37 -1.05 -21.86
N ARG A 184 10.50 -0.93 -20.85
CA ARG A 184 10.78 -1.42 -19.49
C ARG A 184 11.08 -2.92 -19.43
N ILE A 185 10.44 -3.73 -20.28
CA ILE A 185 10.73 -5.18 -20.35
C ILE A 185 12.11 -5.42 -20.99
N ARG A 186 12.46 -4.64 -22.02
CA ARG A 186 13.80 -4.70 -22.63
C ARG A 186 14.89 -4.32 -21.64
N GLU A 187 14.71 -3.23 -20.90
CA GLU A 187 15.68 -2.75 -19.90
C GLU A 187 15.97 -3.82 -18.82
N VAL A 188 14.92 -4.48 -18.33
CA VAL A 188 15.08 -5.57 -17.35
C VAL A 188 15.79 -6.78 -17.96
N ALA A 189 15.50 -7.09 -19.22
CA ALA A 189 16.17 -8.18 -19.92
C ALA A 189 17.66 -7.90 -20.14
N GLU A 190 18.01 -6.67 -20.53
CA GLU A 190 19.40 -6.23 -20.68
C GLU A 190 20.16 -6.31 -19.35
N LEU A 191 19.54 -5.87 -18.26
CA LEU A 191 20.10 -6.01 -16.91
C LEU A 191 20.33 -7.49 -16.55
N GLY A 192 19.34 -8.35 -16.80
CA GLY A 192 19.45 -9.79 -16.56
C GLY A 192 20.58 -10.44 -17.37
N ILE A 193 20.75 -10.06 -18.64
CA ILE A 193 21.87 -10.53 -19.48
C ILE A 193 23.20 -10.07 -18.90
N ALA A 194 23.31 -8.78 -18.53
CA ALA A 194 24.55 -8.22 -17.99
C ALA A 194 24.99 -8.89 -16.67
N HIS A 195 24.04 -9.33 -15.83
CA HIS A 195 24.36 -10.10 -14.63
C HIS A 195 24.86 -11.52 -14.94
N LEU A 196 24.27 -12.19 -15.93
CA LEU A 196 24.59 -13.58 -16.28
C LEU A 196 25.83 -13.72 -17.15
N VAL A 197 26.14 -12.70 -17.96
CA VAL A 197 27.29 -12.64 -18.85
C VAL A 197 28.09 -11.40 -18.47
N PRO A 198 28.82 -11.42 -17.34
CA PRO A 198 29.70 -10.31 -16.99
C PRO A 198 30.73 -10.14 -18.11
N ASP A 199 30.91 -8.91 -18.59
CA ASP A 199 31.92 -8.60 -19.60
C ASP A 199 33.28 -9.16 -19.15
N ASN A 200 33.83 -10.10 -19.91
CA ASN A 200 35.21 -10.53 -19.79
C ASN A 200 36.10 -9.37 -20.27
N ASN A 201 36.31 -8.38 -19.41
CA ASN A 201 37.30 -7.31 -19.61
C ASN A 201 38.56 -7.59 -18.78
#